data_AF-A0A7Y2N4M5-F1
#
_entry.id   AF-A0A7Y2N4M5-F1
#
_cell.length_a   1.000
_cell.length_b   1.000
_cell.length_c   1.000
_cell.angle_alpha   90.00
_cell.angle_beta   90.00
_cell.angle_gamma   90.00
#
_symmetry.space_group_name_H-M   'P 1'
#
loop_
_entity.id
_entity.type
_entity.pdbx_description
1 polymer ?
#
loop_
_entity_poly.entity_id
_entity_poly.type
_entity_poly.pdbx_seq_one_letter_code
_entity_poly.pdbx_strand_id
1 'polypeptide(L)'
;MNSTTRLTIVIVAAGLLSACGGPPAPAVSLVDVAQAAARQSDRVDVQELADWLIEGRQDFILVDVRAAADFDKGAIGEARNIPIAELVTDEILASLPTDRKIVVYSNGSENGAKAATLLRVAGLDAHVVTGGYSAWHARVLNPDISAEELDGESLQVSAQRAYSCYFVGDRGEGAAERPEATFVPPVFTEEEEFEDEPLPPAGEESC
;
A
#
# COMPACT_ATOMS: atom_id res chain seq x y z
N MET A 1 -31.60 -82.56 31.93
CA MET A 1 -30.13 -82.35 31.82
C MET A 1 -29.90 -81.36 30.69
N ASN A 2 -29.28 -80.25 31.05
CA ASN A 2 -29.17 -79.04 30.26
C ASN A 2 -27.94 -79.15 29.35
N SER A 3 -28.04 -78.76 28.08
CA SER A 3 -26.86 -78.53 27.24
C SER A 3 -26.99 -77.20 26.51
N THR A 4 -26.31 -76.23 27.08
CA THR A 4 -25.97 -74.89 26.58
C THR A 4 -25.19 -75.00 25.27
N THR A 5 -25.72 -74.42 24.19
CA THR A 5 -24.94 -74.18 22.95
C THR A 5 -24.71 -72.69 22.80
N ARG A 6 -23.43 -72.32 22.77
CA ARG A 6 -22.90 -70.96 22.82
C ARG A 6 -23.18 -70.22 21.51
N LEU A 7 -23.78 -69.03 21.62
CA LEU A 7 -24.00 -68.12 20.51
C LEU A 7 -22.72 -67.28 20.31
N THR A 8 -21.98 -67.55 19.24
CA THR A 8 -20.78 -66.78 18.87
C THR A 8 -21.22 -65.51 18.13
N ILE A 9 -21.06 -64.36 18.79
CA ILE A 9 -21.31 -63.04 18.20
C ILE A 9 -20.12 -62.67 17.31
N VAL A 10 -20.35 -62.56 16.00
CA VAL A 10 -19.40 -61.96 15.05
C VAL A 10 -19.63 -60.46 15.09
N ILE A 11 -18.71 -59.72 15.73
CA ILE A 11 -18.69 -58.26 15.71
C ILE A 11 -18.15 -57.83 14.35
N VAL A 12 -19.04 -57.38 13.47
CA VAL A 12 -18.67 -56.66 12.24
C VAL A 12 -18.22 -55.27 12.67
N ALA A 13 -16.90 -55.07 12.71
CA ALA A 13 -16.31 -53.75 12.92
C ALA A 13 -16.60 -52.88 11.69
N ALA A 14 -17.63 -52.03 11.79
CA ALA A 14 -17.89 -50.98 10.83
C ALA A 14 -16.77 -49.93 10.95
N GLY A 15 -15.84 -49.96 10.00
CA GLY A 15 -14.82 -48.93 9.85
C GLY A 15 -15.45 -47.60 9.50
N LEU A 16 -15.43 -46.65 10.44
CA LEU A 16 -15.70 -45.24 10.19
C LEU A 16 -14.57 -44.69 9.34
N LEU A 17 -14.78 -44.65 8.01
CA LEU A 17 -13.99 -43.84 7.09
C LEU A 17 -14.21 -42.37 7.47
N SER A 18 -13.26 -41.82 8.23
CA SER A 18 -13.19 -40.40 8.51
C SER A 18 -12.83 -39.68 7.21
N ALA A 19 -13.86 -39.21 6.49
CA ALA A 19 -13.72 -38.35 5.34
C ALA A 19 -13.33 -36.93 5.84
N CYS A 20 -12.03 -36.72 6.07
CA CYS A 20 -11.48 -35.37 6.20
C CYS A 20 -11.36 -34.74 4.81
N GLY A 21 -12.50 -34.40 4.21
CA GLY A 21 -12.59 -33.43 3.13
C GLY A 21 -13.23 -32.18 3.72
N GLY A 22 -12.43 -31.25 4.23
CA GLY A 22 -12.93 -29.93 4.58
C GLY A 22 -13.62 -29.29 3.37
N PRO A 23 -14.65 -28.45 3.56
CA PRO A 23 -15.34 -27.80 2.45
C PRO A 23 -14.29 -27.08 1.57
N PRO A 24 -14.37 -27.20 0.24
CA PRO A 24 -13.49 -26.44 -0.63
C PRO A 24 -13.61 -24.96 -0.27
N ALA A 25 -12.48 -24.25 -0.21
CA ALA A 25 -12.46 -22.81 0.00
C ALA A 25 -13.50 -22.17 -0.93
N PRO A 26 -14.33 -21.23 -0.45
CA PRO A 26 -15.39 -20.68 -1.28
C PRO A 26 -14.75 -20.02 -2.50
N ALA A 27 -15.13 -20.48 -3.69
CA ALA A 27 -14.74 -19.81 -4.92
C ALA A 27 -15.29 -18.37 -4.86
N VAL A 28 -14.40 -17.37 -4.81
CA VAL A 28 -14.79 -15.96 -4.76
C VAL A 28 -15.61 -15.65 -6.02
N SER A 29 -16.87 -15.22 -5.85
CA SER A 29 -17.71 -14.92 -7.00
C SER A 29 -17.35 -13.54 -7.57
N LEU A 30 -17.53 -13.34 -8.89
CA LEU A 30 -17.33 -12.03 -9.51
C LEU A 30 -18.23 -10.94 -8.89
N VAL A 31 -19.39 -11.33 -8.36
CA VAL A 31 -20.28 -10.42 -7.63
C VAL A 31 -19.60 -9.95 -6.33
N ASP A 32 -18.94 -10.85 -5.60
CA ASP A 32 -18.23 -10.49 -4.37
C ASP A 32 -17.03 -9.58 -4.65
N VAL A 33 -16.30 -9.82 -5.74
CA VAL A 33 -15.21 -8.94 -6.19
C VAL A 33 -15.75 -7.55 -6.51
N ALA A 34 -16.83 -7.46 -7.30
CA ALA A 34 -17.45 -6.18 -7.67
C ALA A 34 -18.00 -5.43 -6.44
N GLN A 35 -18.61 -6.15 -5.51
CA GLN A 35 -19.13 -5.58 -4.27
C GLN A 35 -18.02 -5.07 -3.35
N ALA A 36 -16.91 -5.80 -3.24
CA ALA A 36 -15.77 -5.35 -2.44
C ALA A 36 -15.17 -4.06 -2.99
N ALA A 37 -14.98 -3.99 -4.32
CA ALA A 37 -14.51 -2.78 -4.99
C ALA A 37 -15.47 -1.60 -4.81
N ALA A 38 -16.78 -1.82 -4.94
CA ALA A 38 -17.80 -0.78 -4.74
C ALA A 38 -17.83 -0.24 -3.31
N ARG A 39 -17.58 -1.11 -2.32
CA ARG A 39 -17.52 -0.74 -0.89
C ARG A 39 -16.13 -0.31 -0.44
N GLN A 40 -15.12 -0.38 -1.32
CA GLN A 40 -13.72 -0.12 -1.00
C GLN A 40 -13.17 -1.01 0.13
N SER A 41 -13.78 -2.18 0.36
CA SER A 41 -13.36 -3.11 1.42
C SER A 41 -12.15 -3.95 1.02
N ASP A 42 -11.63 -3.74 -0.18
CA ASP A 42 -10.43 -4.34 -0.74
C ASP A 42 -9.22 -3.41 -0.65
N ARG A 43 -9.30 -2.31 0.10
CA ARG A 43 -8.23 -1.32 0.23
C ARG A 43 -7.61 -1.32 1.62
N VAL A 44 -6.32 -0.98 1.68
CA VAL A 44 -5.55 -0.74 2.90
C VAL A 44 -4.84 0.60 2.74
N ASP A 45 -4.95 1.50 3.72
CA ASP A 45 -4.25 2.78 3.69
C ASP A 45 -2.79 2.64 4.15
N VAL A 46 -1.92 3.56 3.73
CA VAL A 46 -0.47 3.45 4.01
C VAL A 46 -0.15 3.57 5.50
N GLN A 47 -0.94 4.32 6.27
CA GLN A 47 -0.81 4.41 7.73
C GLN A 47 -1.24 3.10 8.41
N GLU A 48 -2.35 2.51 7.96
CA GLU A 48 -2.80 1.20 8.47
C GLU A 48 -1.75 0.11 8.18
N LEU A 49 -1.18 0.11 6.96
CA LEU A 49 -0.07 -0.80 6.63
C LEU A 49 1.17 -0.53 7.51
N ALA A 50 1.48 0.73 7.79
CA ALA A 50 2.57 1.11 8.67
C ALA A 50 2.38 0.55 10.09
N ASP A 51 1.17 0.69 10.64
CA ASP A 51 0.81 0.11 11.94
C ASP A 51 1.01 -1.42 11.94
N TRP A 52 0.52 -2.12 10.91
CA TRP A 52 0.65 -3.57 10.82
C TRP A 52 2.11 -4.04 10.77
N LEU A 53 2.96 -3.29 10.07
CA LEU A 53 4.40 -3.56 9.99
C LEU A 53 5.09 -3.32 11.34
N ILE A 54 4.74 -2.23 12.05
CA ILE A 54 5.26 -1.91 13.39
C ILE A 54 4.84 -2.98 14.41
N GLU A 55 3.60 -3.44 14.33
CA GLU A 55 3.05 -4.52 15.17
C GLU A 55 3.67 -5.89 14.86
N GLY A 56 4.39 -6.03 13.74
CA GLY A 56 4.96 -7.30 13.31
C GLY A 56 3.88 -8.34 12.95
N ARG A 57 2.75 -7.89 12.40
CA ARG A 57 1.66 -8.78 11.97
C ARG A 57 2.14 -9.77 10.91
N GLN A 58 1.70 -11.02 11.05
CA GLN A 58 2.11 -12.13 10.17
C GLN A 58 0.94 -12.71 9.37
N ASP A 59 -0.27 -12.19 9.52
CA ASP A 59 -1.47 -12.67 8.83
C ASP A 59 -1.63 -12.14 7.39
N PHE A 60 -0.63 -11.39 6.89
CA PHE A 60 -0.56 -10.93 5.50
C PHE A 60 0.85 -11.09 4.92
N ILE A 61 0.93 -11.15 3.58
CA ILE A 61 2.16 -10.92 2.82
C ILE A 61 2.03 -9.62 2.03
N LEU A 62 3.17 -9.01 1.71
CA LEU A 62 3.23 -7.79 0.92
C LEU A 62 3.86 -8.10 -0.45
N VAL A 63 3.18 -7.70 -1.52
CA VAL A 63 3.60 -7.94 -2.91
C VAL A 63 3.73 -6.62 -3.64
N ASP A 64 4.92 -6.36 -4.19
CA ASP A 64 5.18 -5.23 -5.07
C ASP A 64 5.01 -5.66 -6.53
N VAL A 65 4.05 -5.07 -7.25
CA VAL A 65 3.79 -5.40 -8.66
C VAL A 65 4.46 -4.46 -9.67
N ARG A 66 5.38 -3.60 -9.21
CA ARG A 66 6.22 -2.77 -10.08
C ARG A 66 7.30 -3.59 -10.76
N ALA A 67 7.97 -2.96 -11.72
CA ALA A 67 9.17 -3.52 -12.32
C ALA A 67 10.29 -3.64 -11.26
N ALA A 68 11.15 -4.66 -11.41
CA ALA A 68 12.27 -4.90 -10.52
C ALA A 68 13.16 -3.65 -10.31
N ALA A 69 13.41 -2.89 -11.39
CA ALA A 69 14.21 -1.66 -11.31
C ALA A 69 13.60 -0.56 -10.41
N ASP A 70 12.29 -0.54 -10.21
CA ASP A 70 11.65 0.39 -9.26
C ASP A 70 11.65 -0.17 -7.83
N PHE A 71 11.52 -1.49 -7.69
CA PHE A 71 11.66 -2.18 -6.41
C PHE A 71 13.07 -2.02 -5.84
N ASP A 72 14.11 -2.14 -6.68
CA ASP A 72 15.52 -1.99 -6.29
C ASP A 72 15.86 -0.58 -5.78
N LYS A 73 15.11 0.44 -6.21
CA LYS A 73 15.26 1.82 -5.72
C LYS A 73 14.66 2.02 -4.32
N GLY A 74 13.80 1.10 -3.90
CA GLY A 74 13.15 1.13 -2.60
C GLY A 74 11.82 0.39 -2.63
N ALA A 75 11.56 -0.32 -1.52
CA ALA A 75 10.39 -1.15 -1.32
C ALA A 75 9.78 -0.88 0.05
N ILE A 76 8.52 -1.28 0.22
CA ILE A 76 7.84 -1.26 1.51
C ILE A 76 8.18 -2.54 2.27
N GLY A 77 8.90 -2.44 3.38
CA GLY A 77 9.24 -3.57 4.25
C GLY A 77 9.83 -4.78 3.50
N GLU A 78 9.42 -5.98 3.91
CA GLU A 78 9.87 -7.26 3.34
C GLU A 78 9.02 -7.70 2.13
N ALA A 79 8.59 -6.75 1.28
CA ALA A 79 7.74 -7.05 0.14
C ALA A 79 8.41 -8.00 -0.88
N ARG A 80 7.64 -8.92 -1.44
CA ARG A 80 8.07 -9.78 -2.57
C ARG A 80 7.77 -9.06 -3.88
N ASN A 81 8.78 -8.80 -4.72
CA ASN A 81 8.55 -8.24 -6.05
C ASN A 81 8.04 -9.30 -7.02
N ILE A 82 6.87 -9.04 -7.62
CA ILE A 82 6.26 -9.86 -8.66
C ILE A 82 5.63 -8.90 -9.68
N PRO A 83 6.31 -8.56 -10.79
CA PRO A 83 5.76 -7.65 -11.80
C PRO A 83 4.35 -8.06 -12.25
N ILE A 84 3.45 -7.09 -12.43
CA ILE A 84 2.04 -7.36 -12.73
C ILE A 84 1.80 -8.30 -13.92
N ALA A 85 2.71 -8.29 -14.92
CA ALA A 85 2.63 -9.14 -16.10
C ALA A 85 2.84 -10.64 -15.80
N GLU A 86 3.49 -10.96 -14.69
CA GLU A 86 3.84 -12.32 -14.26
C GLU A 86 2.92 -12.83 -13.13
N LEU A 87 2.14 -11.91 -12.54
CA LEU A 87 1.39 -12.11 -11.30
C LEU A 87 0.41 -13.30 -11.33
N VAL A 88 -0.18 -13.59 -12.48
CA VAL A 88 -1.22 -14.62 -12.64
C VAL A 88 -0.74 -15.85 -13.41
N THR A 89 0.57 -16.06 -13.50
CA THR A 89 1.11 -17.34 -13.99
C THR A 89 0.79 -18.46 -13.00
N ASP A 90 0.62 -19.69 -13.49
CA ASP A 90 0.30 -20.84 -12.64
C ASP A 90 1.34 -21.06 -11.52
N GLU A 91 2.62 -20.85 -11.86
CA GLU A 91 3.74 -20.94 -10.90
C GLU A 91 3.62 -19.90 -9.78
N ILE A 92 3.36 -18.64 -10.14
CA ILE A 92 3.22 -17.57 -9.14
C ILE A 92 1.98 -17.79 -8.29
N LEU A 93 0.84 -18.13 -8.88
CA LEU A 93 -0.40 -18.38 -8.14
C LEU A 93 -0.22 -19.55 -7.15
N ALA A 94 0.47 -20.62 -7.55
CA ALA A 94 0.78 -21.74 -6.67
C ALA A 94 1.78 -21.38 -5.54
N SER A 95 2.59 -20.34 -5.73
CA SER A 95 3.56 -19.86 -4.74
C SER A 95 2.97 -18.88 -3.71
N LEU A 96 1.74 -18.38 -3.94
CA LEU A 96 1.08 -17.41 -3.08
C LEU A 96 0.30 -18.13 -1.97
N PRO A 97 0.28 -17.58 -0.74
CA PRO A 97 -0.45 -18.18 0.36
C PRO A 97 -1.96 -18.07 0.14
N THR A 98 -2.68 -19.14 0.46
CA THR A 98 -4.15 -19.17 0.41
C THR A 98 -4.80 -18.93 1.78
N ASP A 99 -4.01 -18.90 2.85
CA ASP A 99 -4.43 -18.79 4.25
C ASP A 99 -4.13 -17.41 4.87
N ARG A 100 -3.49 -16.51 4.10
CA ARG A 100 -3.07 -15.18 4.53
C ARG A 100 -3.51 -14.14 3.51
N LYS A 101 -3.67 -12.90 3.98
CA LYS A 101 -3.97 -11.76 3.10
C LYS A 101 -2.82 -11.48 2.16
N ILE A 102 -3.12 -11.13 0.92
CA ILE A 102 -2.13 -10.64 -0.04
C ILE A 102 -2.36 -9.14 -0.20
N VAL A 103 -1.50 -8.34 0.41
CA VAL A 103 -1.53 -6.88 0.27
C VAL A 103 -0.63 -6.51 -0.90
N VAL A 104 -1.19 -5.82 -1.89
CA VAL A 104 -0.50 -5.53 -3.15
C VAL A 104 -0.37 -4.04 -3.35
N TYR A 105 0.79 -3.59 -3.84
CA TYR A 105 0.99 -2.19 -4.22
C TYR A 105 1.73 -2.04 -5.54
N SER A 106 1.53 -0.89 -6.16
CA SER A 106 2.33 -0.41 -7.29
C SER A 106 2.84 1.01 -6.98
N ASN A 107 3.26 1.78 -7.98
CA ASN A 107 3.64 3.19 -7.78
C ASN A 107 2.45 4.04 -7.29
N GLY A 108 1.22 3.65 -7.65
CA GLY A 108 -0.03 4.24 -7.19
C GLY A 108 -1.15 3.19 -7.14
N SER A 109 -2.38 3.66 -6.90
CA SER A 109 -3.56 2.80 -6.73
C SER A 109 -3.98 2.01 -7.97
N GLU A 110 -3.71 2.50 -9.17
CA GLU A 110 -4.32 1.97 -10.40
C GLU A 110 -3.88 0.53 -10.69
N ASN A 111 -2.58 0.33 -10.90
CA ASN A 111 -2.04 -1.00 -11.18
C ASN A 111 -2.11 -1.93 -9.97
N GLY A 112 -2.02 -1.38 -8.74
CA GLY A 112 -2.26 -2.15 -7.53
C GLY A 112 -3.70 -2.71 -7.46
N ALA A 113 -4.70 -1.91 -7.83
CA ALA A 113 -6.09 -2.35 -7.83
C ALA A 113 -6.36 -3.40 -8.91
N LYS A 114 -5.76 -3.24 -10.11
CA LYS A 114 -5.81 -4.28 -11.16
C LYS A 114 -5.21 -5.59 -10.66
N ALA A 115 -4.05 -5.53 -10.01
CA ALA A 115 -3.39 -6.70 -9.45
C ALA A 115 -4.23 -7.39 -8.35
N ALA A 116 -4.76 -6.63 -7.38
CA ALA A 116 -5.63 -7.17 -6.35
C ALA A 116 -6.89 -7.81 -6.96
N THR A 117 -7.51 -7.19 -7.98
CA THR A 117 -8.67 -7.75 -8.69
C THR A 117 -8.33 -9.08 -9.36
N LEU A 118 -7.19 -9.16 -10.07
CA LEU A 118 -6.74 -10.38 -10.72
C LEU A 118 -6.55 -11.53 -9.74
N LEU A 119 -5.91 -11.27 -8.60
CA LEU A 119 -5.70 -12.27 -7.55
C LEU A 119 -7.03 -12.72 -6.90
N ARG A 120 -7.97 -11.79 -6.69
CA ARG A 120 -9.31 -12.13 -6.17
C ARG A 120 -10.10 -12.99 -7.13
N VAL A 121 -10.02 -12.71 -8.43
CA VAL A 121 -10.60 -13.55 -9.48
C VAL A 121 -9.94 -14.94 -9.50
N ALA A 122 -8.66 -15.04 -9.18
CA ALA A 122 -7.95 -16.30 -8.98
C ALA A 122 -8.27 -17.01 -7.64
N GLY A 123 -9.17 -16.45 -6.82
CA GLY A 123 -9.63 -17.05 -5.57
C GLY A 123 -8.78 -16.71 -4.33
N LEU A 124 -7.90 -15.71 -4.41
CA LEU A 124 -7.04 -15.29 -3.31
C LEU A 124 -7.61 -14.08 -2.56
N ASP A 125 -7.35 -14.00 -1.25
CA ASP A 125 -7.75 -12.84 -0.42
C ASP A 125 -6.76 -11.68 -0.62
N ALA A 126 -6.98 -10.89 -1.67
CA ALA A 126 -6.10 -9.79 -2.03
C ALA A 126 -6.71 -8.40 -1.78
N HIS A 127 -5.85 -7.48 -1.35
CA HIS A 127 -6.15 -6.09 -1.04
C HIS A 127 -5.12 -5.15 -1.71
N VAL A 128 -5.53 -3.94 -2.08
CA VAL A 128 -4.65 -2.91 -2.65
C VAL A 128 -4.24 -1.87 -1.61
N VAL A 129 -2.96 -1.47 -1.61
CA VAL A 129 -2.50 -0.31 -0.86
C VAL A 129 -2.92 0.97 -1.57
N THR A 130 -3.74 1.79 -0.92
CA THR A 130 -4.21 3.07 -1.47
C THR A 130 -3.04 4.03 -1.63
N GLY A 131 -2.89 4.59 -2.84
CA GLY A 131 -1.82 5.52 -3.18
C GLY A 131 -0.46 4.86 -3.44
N GLY A 132 -0.33 3.56 -3.17
CA GLY A 132 0.86 2.76 -3.48
C GLY A 132 2.16 3.30 -2.85
N TYR A 133 3.28 3.00 -3.50
CA TYR A 133 4.61 3.39 -3.04
C TYR A 133 4.78 4.92 -2.97
N SER A 134 4.14 5.68 -3.87
CA SER A 134 4.20 7.15 -3.84
C SER A 134 3.60 7.72 -2.55
N ALA A 135 2.45 7.20 -2.12
CA ALA A 135 1.82 7.62 -0.87
C ALA A 135 2.61 7.15 0.36
N TRP A 136 3.18 5.94 0.31
CA TRP A 136 4.08 5.45 1.35
C TRP A 136 5.27 6.39 1.51
N HIS A 137 5.94 6.73 0.41
CA HIS A 137 7.07 7.65 0.45
C HIS A 137 6.67 9.03 1.02
N ALA A 138 5.57 9.62 0.55
CA ALA A 138 5.16 10.96 0.95
C ALA A 138 4.56 11.06 2.37
N ARG A 139 4.00 9.99 2.92
CA ARG A 139 3.27 10.03 4.21
C ARG A 139 3.95 9.28 5.34
N VAL A 140 4.77 8.29 5.00
CA VAL A 140 5.43 7.41 5.97
C VAL A 140 6.93 7.69 6.01
N LEU A 141 7.60 7.71 4.85
CA LEU A 141 9.06 7.90 4.80
C LEU A 141 9.47 9.38 4.87
N ASN A 142 8.70 10.27 4.24
CA ASN A 142 9.03 11.69 4.14
C ASN A 142 7.77 12.57 4.24
N PRO A 143 7.12 12.60 5.43
CA PRO A 143 5.97 13.47 5.64
C PRO A 143 6.39 14.94 5.57
N ASP A 144 5.68 15.72 4.74
CA ASP A 144 5.80 17.18 4.70
C ASP A 144 5.06 17.75 5.91
N ILE A 145 5.80 18.17 6.93
CA ILE A 145 5.28 18.75 8.16
C ILE A 145 5.90 20.14 8.31
N SER A 146 5.09 21.19 8.28
CA SER A 146 5.60 22.56 8.41
C SER A 146 6.08 22.83 9.84
N ALA A 147 7.02 23.77 10.00
CA ALA A 147 7.55 24.16 11.31
C ALA A 147 6.45 24.63 12.29
N GLU A 148 5.42 25.30 11.80
CA GLU A 148 4.28 25.79 12.60
C GLU A 148 3.41 24.62 13.09
N GLU A 149 3.22 23.59 12.26
CA GLU A 149 2.57 22.35 12.66
C GLU A 149 3.45 21.51 13.61
N LEU A 150 4.76 21.82 13.71
CA LEU A 150 5.61 21.14 14.68
C LEU A 150 5.33 21.58 16.12
N ASP A 151 4.94 22.85 16.28
CA ASP A 151 4.63 23.49 17.56
C ASP A 151 3.17 23.26 17.97
N GLY A 152 2.30 22.92 17.02
CA GLY A 152 0.94 22.45 17.26
C GLY A 152 0.94 20.94 17.54
N GLU A 153 0.73 20.53 18.79
CA GLU A 153 0.64 19.12 19.20
C GLU A 153 -0.60 18.38 18.63
N SER A 154 -0.74 18.27 17.32
CA SER A 154 -1.80 17.44 16.73
C SER A 154 -1.41 15.97 16.80
N LEU A 155 -2.37 15.11 17.14
CA LEU A 155 -2.18 13.65 17.17
C LEU A 155 -1.79 13.07 15.80
N GLN A 156 -2.22 13.71 14.71
CA GLN A 156 -1.84 13.28 13.36
C GLN A 156 -0.35 13.54 13.08
N VAL A 157 0.15 14.73 13.44
CA VAL A 157 1.55 15.09 13.25
C VAL A 157 2.46 14.20 14.08
N SER A 158 2.10 13.92 15.34
CA SER A 158 2.89 13.03 16.19
C SER A 158 2.92 11.59 15.66
N ALA A 159 1.79 11.06 15.16
CA ALA A 159 1.73 9.74 14.53
C ALA A 159 2.59 9.67 13.25
N GLN A 160 2.49 10.67 12.36
CA GLN A 160 3.29 10.71 11.13
C GLN A 160 4.79 10.77 11.40
N ARG A 161 5.21 11.54 12.42
CA ARG A 161 6.61 11.54 12.87
C ARG A 161 7.03 10.17 13.40
N ALA A 162 6.19 9.53 14.21
CA ALA A 162 6.49 8.22 14.77
C ALA A 162 6.75 7.19 13.66
N TYR A 163 5.95 7.20 12.60
CA TYR A 163 6.20 6.37 11.42
C TYR A 163 7.55 6.69 10.77
N SER A 164 7.81 7.96 10.47
CA SER A 164 9.08 8.34 9.84
C SER A 164 10.29 7.96 10.69
N CYS A 165 10.24 8.15 12.01
CA CYS A 165 11.30 7.74 12.92
C CYS A 165 11.48 6.22 12.95
N TYR A 166 10.40 5.45 12.88
CA TYR A 166 10.46 3.99 12.87
C TYR A 166 11.08 3.45 11.57
N PHE A 167 10.62 3.92 10.41
CA PHE A 167 11.02 3.35 9.11
C PHE A 167 12.30 3.95 8.52
N VAL A 168 12.62 5.20 8.83
CA VAL A 168 13.83 5.88 8.32
C VAL A 168 14.92 5.99 9.39
N GLY A 169 14.54 5.92 10.67
CA GLY A 169 15.42 6.20 11.80
C GLY A 169 15.39 7.68 12.21
N ASP A 170 16.18 8.01 13.22
CA ASP A 170 16.43 9.41 13.56
C ASP A 170 17.14 10.07 12.39
N ARG A 171 16.60 11.16 11.84
CA ARG A 171 17.29 11.97 10.82
C ARG A 171 18.39 12.78 11.51
N GLY A 172 19.34 12.11 12.12
CA GLY A 172 20.53 12.73 12.71
C GLY A 172 21.32 13.45 11.63
N GLU A 173 21.43 14.77 11.76
CA GLU A 173 22.41 15.69 11.14
C GLU A 173 22.52 15.72 9.60
N GLY A 174 21.77 14.89 8.87
CA GLY A 174 21.87 14.75 7.41
C GLY A 174 20.71 15.32 6.60
N ALA A 175 19.77 16.04 7.23
CA ALA A 175 18.80 16.80 6.47
C ALA A 175 19.56 17.79 5.60
N ALA A 176 19.32 17.79 4.27
CA ALA A 176 19.90 18.77 3.38
C ALA A 176 19.63 20.16 3.96
N GLU A 177 20.70 20.79 4.46
CA GLU A 177 20.64 22.09 5.10
C GLU A 177 20.12 23.05 4.03
N ARG A 178 18.88 23.51 4.20
CA ARG A 178 18.37 24.61 3.38
C ARG A 178 19.37 25.73 3.61
N PRO A 179 20.09 26.21 2.58
CA PRO A 179 21.11 27.21 2.80
C PRO A 179 20.47 28.35 3.60
N GLU A 180 21.09 28.73 4.71
CA GLU A 180 20.75 29.94 5.46
C GLU A 180 21.10 31.16 4.59
N ALA A 181 20.48 31.28 3.43
CA ALA A 181 20.43 32.53 2.72
C ALA A 181 19.54 33.43 3.58
N THR A 182 20.17 34.41 4.25
CA THR A 182 19.44 35.52 4.83
C THR A 182 18.53 36.07 3.75
N PHE A 183 17.21 36.03 3.99
CA PHE A 183 16.26 36.65 3.09
C PHE A 183 16.63 38.14 3.00
N VAL A 184 17.23 38.53 1.88
CA VAL A 184 17.45 39.94 1.55
C VAL A 184 16.18 40.36 0.81
N PRO A 185 15.26 41.12 1.44
CA PRO A 185 14.12 41.66 0.71
C PRO A 185 14.65 42.48 -0.47
N PRO A 186 13.98 42.42 -1.65
CA PRO A 186 14.38 43.26 -2.76
C PRO A 186 14.35 44.71 -2.31
N VAL A 187 15.53 45.35 -2.27
CA VAL A 187 15.63 46.79 -2.11
C VAL A 187 15.24 47.37 -3.47
N PHE A 188 14.01 47.86 -3.56
CA PHE A 188 13.66 48.75 -4.66
C PHE A 188 14.48 50.03 -4.45
N THR A 189 15.61 50.13 -5.14
CA THR A 189 16.35 51.40 -5.25
C THR A 189 15.48 52.33 -6.08
N GLU A 190 15.10 53.48 -5.52
CA GLU A 190 14.28 54.53 -6.16
C GLU A 190 15.03 55.26 -7.30
N GLU A 191 15.88 54.54 -8.05
CA GLU A 191 16.67 55.04 -9.17
C GLU A 191 16.58 54.05 -10.35
N GLU A 192 15.38 53.60 -10.69
CA GLU A 192 15.05 53.50 -12.12
C GLU A 192 14.43 54.83 -12.49
N GLU A 193 15.31 55.75 -12.89
CA GLU A 193 14.96 56.97 -13.61
C GLU A 193 14.12 56.52 -14.82
N PHE A 194 12.81 56.67 -14.71
CA PHE A 194 11.93 56.66 -15.87
C PHE A 194 12.45 57.77 -16.77
N GLU A 195 13.24 57.41 -17.79
CA GLU A 195 13.54 58.29 -18.89
C GLU A 195 12.18 58.69 -19.48
N ASP A 196 11.75 59.91 -19.14
CA ASP A 196 10.53 60.57 -19.60
C ASP A 196 10.74 60.87 -21.10
N GLU A 197 10.79 59.82 -21.92
CA GLU A 197 10.78 59.95 -23.37
C GLU A 197 9.38 60.48 -23.72
N PRO A 198 9.28 61.71 -24.26
CA PRO A 198 7.97 62.29 -24.53
C PRO A 198 7.26 61.42 -25.56
N LEU A 199 6.07 60.94 -25.17
CA LEU A 199 5.24 60.11 -26.03
C LEU A 199 5.07 60.78 -27.40
N PRO A 200 5.24 60.04 -28.51
CA PRO A 200 5.06 60.59 -29.84
C PRO A 200 3.62 61.13 -29.97
N PRO A 201 3.42 62.25 -30.68
CA PRO A 201 2.09 62.84 -30.81
C PRO A 201 1.16 61.81 -31.45
N ALA A 202 -0.06 61.74 -30.92
CA ALA A 202 -1.12 60.87 -31.44
C ALA A 202 -1.37 61.20 -32.91
N GLY A 203 -0.81 60.38 -33.80
CA GLY A 203 -1.14 60.37 -35.20
C GLY A 203 -2.54 59.82 -35.36
N GLU A 204 -3.42 60.65 -35.91
CA GLU A 204 -4.72 60.27 -36.44
C GLU A 204 -4.59 59.14 -37.48
N GLU A 205 -5.71 58.45 -37.70
CA GLU A 205 -5.98 57.50 -38.79
C GLU A 205 -5.47 56.06 -38.56
N SER A 206 -6.20 54.98 -38.80
CA SER A 206 -7.52 54.71 -39.39
C SER A 206 -7.78 53.21 -39.22
N CYS A 207 -9.03 52.84 -38.92
CA CYS A 207 -9.69 51.52 -39.04
C CYS A 207 -9.15 50.33 -38.23
#